data_AF-A0A941RZ00-F1
#
_entry.id   AF-A0A941RZ00-F1
#
_cell.length_a   1.000
_cell.length_b   1.000
_cell.length_c   1.000
_cell.angle_alpha   90.00
_cell.angle_beta   90.00
_cell.angle_gamma   90.00
#
_symmetry.space_group_name_H-M   'P 1'
#
loop_
_entity.id
_entity.type
_entity.pdbx_description
1 polymer ?
#
loop_
_entity_poly.entity_id
_entity_poly.type
_entity_poly.pdbx_seq_one_letter_code
_entity_poly.pdbx_strand_id
1 'polypeptide(L)'
;MIPAAGGSSYAVTVGDDSCDADALKGNGSFYRNSRTRIADLVDGTSNTVLAGERTFAYTQGIWSGAPNGGICRPGTLNPWPGAVATSPVFLLVHNNYINIVTDSDGGLDDFSSLHSGGAQFLFADGSVRFIPSITSDGPQRRAFWGMGTRAGGKVVTGIE
;
A
#
# COMPACT_ATOMS: atom_id res chain seq x y z
N MET A 1 4.13 -14.23 28.39
CA MET A 1 4.15 -14.16 26.91
C MET A 1 3.11 -13.12 26.52
N ILE A 2 3.50 -12.02 25.87
CA ILE A 2 2.53 -11.04 25.36
C ILE A 2 1.91 -11.66 24.10
N PRO A 3 0.58 -11.78 23.99
CA PRO A 3 -0.03 -12.33 22.78
C PRO A 3 0.34 -11.47 21.57
N ALA A 4 0.73 -12.11 20.47
CA ALA A 4 1.01 -11.42 19.23
C ALA A 4 -0.27 -10.72 18.74
N ALA A 5 -0.13 -9.50 18.23
CA ALA A 5 -1.23 -8.82 17.55
C ALA A 5 -1.70 -9.67 16.34
N GLY A 6 -3.01 -9.68 16.08
CA GLY A 6 -3.56 -10.38 14.93
C GLY A 6 -3.00 -9.80 13.62
N GLY A 7 -2.49 -10.67 12.75
CA GLY A 7 -2.00 -10.27 11.45
C GLY A 7 -3.11 -9.72 10.54
N SER A 8 -2.72 -8.86 9.60
CA SER A 8 -3.61 -8.34 8.56
C SER A 8 -3.01 -8.55 7.18
N SER A 9 -3.88 -8.88 6.21
CA SER A 9 -3.52 -8.99 4.80
C SER A 9 -4.00 -7.80 3.96
N TYR A 10 -4.31 -6.66 4.61
CA TYR A 10 -4.73 -5.43 3.93
C TYR A 10 -3.99 -4.23 4.49
N ALA A 11 -3.69 -3.27 3.62
CA ALA A 11 -3.06 -2.00 3.96
C ALA A 11 -3.74 -0.85 3.21
N VAL A 12 -3.52 0.37 3.70
CA VAL A 12 -4.06 1.61 3.14
C VAL A 12 -2.98 2.42 2.45
N THR A 13 -3.37 3.13 1.39
CA THR A 13 -2.40 3.88 0.59
C THR A 13 -1.96 5.18 1.24
N VAL A 14 -0.65 5.43 1.25
CA VAL A 14 -0.04 6.73 1.58
C VAL A 14 0.08 7.67 0.37
N GLY A 15 -0.06 7.13 -0.84
CA GLY A 15 0.16 7.89 -2.07
C GLY A 15 0.93 7.11 -3.12
N ASP A 16 1.49 7.86 -4.07
CA ASP A 16 2.47 7.34 -5.04
C ASP A 16 3.87 7.12 -4.42
N ASP A 17 4.82 6.69 -5.25
CA ASP A 17 6.23 6.42 -4.92
C ASP A 17 7.01 7.64 -4.37
N SER A 18 6.43 8.85 -4.43
CA SER A 18 7.05 10.05 -3.82
C SER A 18 6.71 10.23 -2.35
N CYS A 19 5.84 9.37 -1.80
CA CYS A 19 5.37 9.44 -0.43
C CYS A 19 6.02 8.34 0.41
N ASP A 20 6.67 8.70 1.50
CA ASP A 20 7.13 7.71 2.47
C ASP A 20 6.03 7.38 3.49
N ALA A 21 5.89 6.09 3.83
CA ALA A 21 4.94 5.66 4.85
C ALA A 21 5.25 6.29 6.23
N ASP A 22 6.52 6.60 6.49
CA ASP A 22 6.99 7.18 7.74
C ASP A 22 6.91 8.71 7.80
N ALA A 23 6.73 9.37 6.65
CA ALA A 23 6.55 10.81 6.57
C ALA A 23 5.25 11.27 7.24
N LEU A 24 5.26 12.54 7.66
CA LEU A 24 4.07 13.19 8.24
C LEU A 24 3.04 13.60 7.18
N LYS A 25 3.44 13.59 5.90
CA LYS A 25 2.60 13.98 4.78
C LYS A 25 2.65 12.87 3.74
N GLY A 26 1.50 12.58 3.16
CA GLY A 26 1.36 11.78 1.94
C GLY A 26 0.42 12.49 0.98
N ASN A 27 0.39 12.06 -0.29
CA ASN A 27 -0.54 12.55 -1.29
C ASN A 27 -1.73 11.59 -1.52
N GLY A 28 -1.77 10.45 -0.84
CA GLY A 28 -2.89 9.51 -0.91
C GLY A 28 -4.02 9.76 0.07
N SER A 29 -4.91 8.77 0.17
CA SER A 29 -6.12 8.82 1.00
C SER A 29 -5.80 8.78 2.49
N PHE A 30 -4.76 8.03 2.87
CA PHE A 30 -4.30 7.89 4.26
C PHE A 30 -2.87 8.39 4.39
N TYR A 31 -2.49 8.81 5.59
CA TYR A 31 -1.11 9.10 6.01
C TYR A 31 -1.17 9.29 7.53
N ARG A 32 -0.02 9.41 8.19
CA ARG A 32 0.03 9.56 9.64
C ARG A 32 -0.79 10.77 10.09
N ASN A 33 -1.77 10.54 10.98
CA ASN A 33 -2.69 11.56 11.47
C ASN A 33 -3.50 12.29 10.38
N SER A 34 -3.77 11.62 9.25
CA SER A 34 -4.54 12.21 8.16
C SER A 34 -5.94 12.64 8.58
N ARG A 35 -6.44 13.67 7.91
CA ARG A 35 -7.82 14.18 8.01
C ARG A 35 -8.44 14.32 6.62
N THR A 36 -8.13 13.38 5.74
CA THR A 36 -8.61 13.36 4.36
C THR A 36 -10.13 13.21 4.33
N ARG A 37 -10.81 14.08 3.61
CA ARG A 37 -12.26 14.02 3.38
C ARG A 37 -12.53 13.47 2.00
N ILE A 38 -13.73 12.92 1.78
CA ILE A 38 -14.17 12.50 0.44
C ILE A 38 -14.08 13.65 -0.57
N ALA A 39 -14.38 14.90 -0.14
CA ALA A 39 -14.27 16.08 -0.98
C ALA A 39 -12.82 16.42 -1.40
N ASP A 40 -11.81 15.85 -0.74
CA ASP A 40 -10.41 16.03 -1.10
C ASP A 40 -9.95 15.01 -2.17
N LEU A 41 -10.81 14.06 -2.56
CA LEU A 41 -10.57 13.05 -3.61
C LEU A 41 -10.98 13.60 -4.99
N VAL A 42 -10.27 14.62 -5.44
CA VAL A 42 -10.65 15.41 -6.64
C VAL A 42 -10.38 14.70 -7.96
N ASP A 43 -9.59 13.64 -7.96
CA ASP A 43 -9.37 12.77 -9.14
C ASP A 43 -10.54 11.78 -9.37
N GLY A 44 -11.53 11.82 -8.48
CA GLY A 44 -12.75 11.02 -8.53
C GLY A 44 -12.68 9.80 -7.62
N THR A 45 -13.76 9.55 -6.88
CA THR A 45 -13.84 8.44 -5.90
C THR A 45 -13.68 7.07 -6.54
N SER A 46 -14.09 6.92 -7.81
CA SER A 46 -13.93 5.70 -8.59
C SER A 46 -12.52 5.49 -9.16
N ASN A 47 -11.61 6.45 -8.98
CA ASN A 47 -10.23 6.38 -9.46
C ASN A 47 -9.21 6.38 -8.32
N THR A 48 -9.64 6.66 -7.09
CA THR A 48 -8.76 6.73 -5.92
C THR A 48 -8.83 5.43 -5.12
N VAL A 49 -7.68 4.76 -4.98
CA VAL A 49 -7.52 3.62 -4.08
C VAL A 49 -7.56 4.09 -2.62
N LEU A 50 -8.24 3.32 -1.79
CA LEU A 50 -8.22 3.47 -0.33
C LEU A 50 -7.31 2.42 0.31
N ALA A 51 -7.54 1.17 -0.05
CA ALA A 51 -6.87 0.01 0.53
C ALA A 51 -6.65 -1.08 -0.52
N GLY A 52 -5.71 -1.96 -0.26
CA GLY A 52 -5.40 -3.09 -1.12
C GLY A 52 -4.83 -4.25 -0.32
N GLU A 53 -4.75 -5.40 -0.97
CA GLU A 53 -4.13 -6.58 -0.37
C GLU A 53 -2.63 -6.37 -0.14
N ARG A 54 -2.17 -6.72 1.06
CA ARG A 54 -0.75 -6.89 1.39
C ARG A 54 -0.59 -8.11 2.27
N THR A 55 -0.08 -9.19 1.70
CA THR A 55 -0.12 -10.51 2.33
C THR A 55 0.73 -10.58 3.60
N PHE A 56 0.13 -11.03 4.71
CA PHE A 56 0.85 -11.20 5.98
C PHE A 56 2.08 -12.13 5.89
N ALA A 57 2.05 -13.08 4.95
CA ALA A 57 3.15 -13.99 4.66
C ALA A 57 4.38 -13.31 4.04
N TYR A 58 4.24 -12.12 3.43
CA TYR A 58 5.37 -11.31 2.93
C TYR A 58 5.72 -10.17 3.87
N THR A 59 4.73 -9.57 4.55
CA THR A 59 4.98 -8.50 5.51
C THR A 59 4.07 -8.64 6.71
N GLN A 60 4.63 -8.58 7.93
CA GLN A 60 3.86 -8.73 9.18
C GLN A 60 3.07 -7.45 9.52
N GLY A 61 2.14 -7.09 8.65
CA GLY A 61 1.23 -5.96 8.80
C GLY A 61 0.16 -6.18 9.87
N ILE A 62 -0.21 -5.12 10.59
CA ILE A 62 -1.24 -5.11 11.63
C ILE A 62 -1.95 -3.75 11.67
N TRP A 63 -3.20 -3.71 12.12
CA TRP A 63 -3.97 -2.46 12.22
C TRP A 63 -3.89 -1.84 13.62
N SER A 64 -2.67 -1.71 14.13
CA SER A 64 -2.40 -1.12 15.45
C SER A 64 -2.06 0.39 15.40
N GLY A 65 -2.07 0.98 14.21
CA GLY A 65 -1.53 2.31 13.96
C GLY A 65 0.00 2.29 13.85
N ALA A 66 0.64 3.42 14.18
CA ALA A 66 2.08 3.61 14.08
C ALA A 66 2.72 3.89 15.46
N PRO A 67 2.81 2.89 16.37
CA PRO A 67 3.40 3.09 17.69
C PRO A 67 4.88 3.50 17.59
N ASN A 68 5.30 4.43 18.45
CA ASN A 68 6.71 4.86 18.51
C ASN A 68 7.64 3.68 18.82
N GLY A 69 8.72 3.56 18.04
CA GLY A 69 9.70 2.47 18.18
C GLY A 69 9.21 1.10 17.71
N GLY A 70 8.01 0.99 17.16
CA GLY A 70 7.55 -0.24 16.52
C GLY A 70 8.31 -0.53 15.23
N ILE A 71 8.53 -1.81 14.95
CA ILE A 71 9.28 -2.30 13.79
C ILE A 71 8.41 -3.31 13.05
N CYS A 72 8.15 -3.05 11.77
CA CYS A 72 7.57 -4.01 10.85
C CYS A 72 8.66 -4.93 10.31
N ARG A 73 8.34 -6.22 10.22
CA ARG A 73 9.25 -7.27 9.80
C ARG A 73 8.67 -8.05 8.63
N PRO A 74 9.53 -8.68 7.82
CA PRO A 74 9.11 -9.60 6.78
C PRO A 74 8.28 -10.76 7.36
N GLY A 75 7.33 -11.22 6.56
CA GLY A 75 6.66 -12.48 6.79
C GLY A 75 7.53 -13.66 6.37
N THR A 76 7.06 -14.88 6.64
CA THR A 76 7.84 -16.12 6.44
C THR A 76 8.18 -16.43 4.98
N LEU A 77 7.46 -15.85 4.01
CA LEU A 77 7.70 -16.05 2.59
C LEU A 77 8.51 -14.92 1.94
N ASN A 78 8.85 -13.87 2.69
CA ASN A 78 9.64 -12.77 2.15
C ASN A 78 11.08 -13.23 1.84
N PRO A 79 11.61 -12.97 0.63
CA PRO A 79 12.98 -13.35 0.28
C PRO A 79 14.06 -12.53 1.02
N TRP A 80 13.68 -11.48 1.73
CA TRP A 80 14.56 -10.58 2.48
C TRP A 80 14.34 -10.70 3.99
N PRO A 81 14.81 -11.78 4.65
CA PRO A 81 14.51 -12.05 6.07
C PRO A 81 15.10 -11.02 7.06
N GLY A 82 16.07 -10.20 6.61
CA GLY A 82 16.68 -9.13 7.39
C GLY A 82 16.01 -7.76 7.22
N ALA A 83 15.03 -7.63 6.32
CA ALA A 83 14.36 -6.37 6.07
C ALA A 83 13.65 -5.86 7.34
N VAL A 84 13.62 -4.55 7.51
CA VAL A 84 12.88 -3.89 8.59
C VAL A 84 12.32 -2.57 8.09
N ALA A 85 11.11 -2.26 8.52
CA ALA A 85 10.50 -0.95 8.28
C ALA A 85 9.98 -0.37 9.60
N THR A 86 9.77 0.94 9.64
CA THR A 86 9.20 1.60 10.81
C THR A 86 7.71 1.27 10.96
N SER A 87 7.15 1.46 12.16
CA SER A 87 5.77 1.11 12.48
C SER A 87 4.65 1.67 11.58
N PRO A 88 4.78 2.80 10.87
CA PRO A 88 3.77 3.24 9.90
C PRO A 88 3.47 2.18 8.82
N VAL A 89 4.47 1.40 8.40
CA VAL A 89 4.33 0.30 7.43
C VAL A 89 3.46 -0.85 7.96
N PHE A 90 3.09 -0.86 9.25
CA PHE A 90 2.10 -1.82 9.74
C PHE A 90 0.76 -1.72 9.00
N LEU A 91 0.39 -0.54 8.51
CA LEU A 91 -0.84 -0.34 7.74
C LEU A 91 -0.72 0.59 6.53
N LEU A 92 0.33 1.41 6.43
CA LEU A 92 0.54 2.32 5.30
C LEU A 92 1.48 1.70 4.28
N VAL A 93 1.12 1.83 3.01
CA VAL A 93 1.87 1.31 1.85
C VAL A 93 1.77 2.30 0.69
N HIS A 94 2.71 2.22 -0.25
CA HIS A 94 2.66 3.03 -1.46
C HIS A 94 1.82 2.32 -2.52
N ASN A 95 1.11 3.09 -3.33
CA ASN A 95 0.78 2.63 -4.67
C ASN A 95 2.05 2.71 -5.51
N ASN A 96 2.95 1.72 -5.38
CA ASN A 96 4.19 1.65 -6.15
C ASN A 96 4.26 0.35 -6.94
N TYR A 97 4.60 -0.76 -6.28
CA TYR A 97 4.57 -2.08 -6.88
C TYR A 97 3.43 -2.95 -6.34
N ILE A 98 3.18 -4.05 -7.06
CA ILE A 98 2.27 -5.12 -6.65
C ILE A 98 3.00 -6.44 -6.87
N ASN A 99 3.23 -7.19 -5.80
CA ASN A 99 3.95 -8.47 -5.81
C ASN A 99 5.45 -8.36 -6.20
N ILE A 100 6.10 -7.23 -5.91
CA ILE A 100 7.55 -7.13 -6.07
C ILE A 100 8.28 -8.02 -5.06
N VAL A 101 9.37 -8.63 -5.49
CA VAL A 101 10.24 -9.47 -4.64
C VAL A 101 11.70 -9.07 -4.73
N THR A 102 12.02 -8.13 -5.62
CA THR A 102 13.38 -7.66 -5.90
C THR A 102 13.65 -6.27 -5.34
N ASP A 103 12.70 -5.66 -4.63
CA ASP A 103 12.93 -4.38 -3.97
C ASP A 103 13.92 -4.53 -2.81
N SER A 104 14.77 -3.53 -2.65
CA SER A 104 15.90 -3.51 -1.71
C SER A 104 15.48 -3.46 -0.24
N ASP A 105 14.28 -2.97 0.05
CA ASP A 105 13.66 -3.01 1.38
C ASP A 105 12.80 -4.26 1.61
N GLY A 106 12.73 -5.16 0.62
CA GLY A 106 11.92 -6.37 0.65
C GLY A 106 10.43 -6.17 0.37
N GLY A 107 10.02 -5.00 -0.17
CA GLY A 107 8.65 -4.69 -0.54
C GLY A 107 7.71 -4.63 0.68
N LEU A 108 8.23 -4.20 1.84
CA LEU A 108 7.45 -4.22 3.08
C LEU A 108 6.29 -3.22 3.05
N ASP A 109 6.49 -2.11 2.35
CA ASP A 109 5.57 -1.01 2.12
C ASP A 109 4.94 -1.02 0.72
N ASP A 110 5.00 -2.14 0.02
CA ASP A 110 4.25 -2.38 -1.22
C ASP A 110 3.02 -3.26 -1.01
N PHE A 111 2.11 -3.22 -1.98
CA PHE A 111 0.99 -4.15 -2.05
C PHE A 111 1.44 -5.54 -2.50
N SER A 112 0.78 -6.58 -1.98
CA SER A 112 1.08 -7.97 -2.32
C SER A 112 -0.09 -8.91 -2.06
N SER A 113 -0.23 -9.93 -2.89
CA SER A 113 -1.24 -10.95 -2.81
C SER A 113 -0.68 -12.32 -3.16
N LEU A 114 -1.35 -13.37 -2.69
CA LEU A 114 -1.11 -14.75 -3.11
C LEU A 114 -2.03 -15.18 -4.25
N HIS A 115 -2.90 -14.28 -4.74
CA HIS A 115 -3.66 -14.54 -5.96
C HIS A 115 -2.75 -14.63 -7.17
N SER A 116 -3.17 -15.40 -8.16
CA SER A 116 -2.43 -15.50 -9.42
C SER A 116 -2.53 -14.18 -10.19
N GLY A 117 -1.39 -13.53 -10.39
CA GLY A 117 -1.25 -12.45 -11.37
C GLY A 117 -1.66 -11.04 -10.93
N GLY A 118 -1.98 -10.81 -9.66
CA GLY A 118 -2.35 -9.47 -9.18
C GLY A 118 -2.92 -9.46 -7.77
N ALA A 119 -3.61 -8.38 -7.40
CA ALA A 119 -4.18 -8.15 -6.08
C ALA A 119 -5.52 -7.40 -6.17
N GLN A 120 -6.34 -7.53 -5.12
CA GLN A 120 -7.61 -6.81 -5.01
C GLN A 120 -7.45 -5.46 -4.31
N PHE A 121 -8.12 -4.44 -4.83
CA PHE A 121 -8.07 -3.06 -4.32
C PHE A 121 -9.47 -2.48 -4.12
N LEU A 122 -9.65 -1.82 -2.98
CA LEU A 122 -10.85 -1.05 -2.64
C LEU A 122 -10.66 0.41 -3.07
N PHE A 123 -11.62 0.91 -3.84
CA PHE A 123 -11.72 2.30 -4.27
C PHE A 123 -12.65 3.11 -3.35
N ALA A 124 -12.53 4.43 -3.41
CA ALA A 124 -13.27 5.33 -2.53
C ALA A 124 -14.78 5.40 -2.80
N ASP A 125 -15.23 4.93 -3.96
CA ASP A 125 -16.65 4.73 -4.27
C ASP A 125 -17.23 3.41 -3.73
N GLY A 126 -16.40 2.58 -3.07
CA GLY A 126 -16.78 1.28 -2.54
C GLY A 126 -16.63 0.12 -3.54
N SER A 127 -16.23 0.39 -4.77
CA SER A 127 -15.92 -0.68 -5.74
C SER A 127 -14.63 -1.41 -5.38
N VAL A 128 -14.58 -2.70 -5.67
CA VAL A 128 -13.37 -3.52 -5.54
C VAL A 128 -12.96 -4.00 -6.93
N ARG A 129 -11.69 -3.85 -7.27
CA ARG A 129 -11.16 -4.21 -8.58
C ARG A 129 -9.85 -4.96 -8.45
N PHE A 130 -9.64 -5.87 -9.39
CA PHE A 130 -8.40 -6.63 -9.50
C PHE A 130 -7.41 -5.84 -10.34
N ILE A 131 -6.22 -5.60 -9.81
CA ILE A 131 -5.13 -4.94 -10.53
C ILE A 131 -4.01 -5.96 -10.75
N PRO A 132 -3.54 -6.15 -12.00
CA PRO A 132 -2.44 -7.07 -12.30
C PRO A 132 -1.17 -6.74 -11.53
N SER A 133 -0.32 -7.74 -11.32
CA SER A 133 0.99 -7.57 -10.70
C SER A 133 1.81 -6.51 -11.46
N ILE A 134 2.49 -5.65 -10.71
CA ILE A 134 3.40 -4.62 -11.22
C ILE A 134 4.72 -4.87 -10.52
N THR A 135 5.70 -5.42 -11.23
CA THR A 135 6.99 -5.85 -10.66
C THR A 135 8.18 -5.20 -11.35
N SER A 136 7.94 -4.18 -12.17
CA SER A 136 8.97 -3.46 -12.90
C SER A 136 8.53 -2.05 -13.24
N ASP A 137 9.51 -1.22 -13.62
CA ASP A 137 9.26 0.11 -14.14
C ASP A 137 8.43 0.08 -15.41
N GLY A 138 7.46 0.98 -15.52
CA GLY A 138 6.68 1.09 -16.74
C GLY A 138 5.45 1.98 -16.66
N PRO A 139 4.68 2.03 -17.75
CA PRO A 139 3.42 2.77 -17.81
C PRO A 139 2.41 2.29 -16.77
N GLN A 140 2.34 0.99 -16.49
CA GLN A 140 1.44 0.41 -15.49
C GLN A 140 1.78 0.91 -14.08
N ARG A 141 3.07 0.93 -13.71
CA ARG A 141 3.54 1.50 -12.43
C ARG A 141 3.12 2.97 -12.28
N ARG A 142 3.37 3.79 -13.30
CA ARG A 142 2.97 5.22 -13.29
C ARG A 142 1.46 5.45 -13.26
N ALA A 143 0.70 4.55 -13.85
CA ALA A 143 -0.75 4.58 -13.82
C ALA A 143 -1.25 4.20 -12.40
N PHE A 144 -0.69 3.17 -11.79
CA PHE A 144 -1.00 2.79 -10.41
C PHE A 144 -0.65 3.87 -9.38
N TRP A 145 0.46 4.59 -9.59
CA TRP A 145 0.79 5.79 -8.82
C TRP A 145 -0.36 6.81 -8.83
N GLY A 146 -0.94 7.07 -10.00
CA GLY A 146 -2.07 7.99 -10.14
C GLY A 146 -3.27 7.60 -9.26
N MET A 147 -3.58 6.31 -9.20
CA MET A 147 -4.68 5.80 -8.36
C MET A 147 -4.41 5.94 -6.86
N GLY A 148 -3.14 5.98 -6.46
CA GLY A 148 -2.76 6.19 -5.07
C GLY A 148 -2.98 7.63 -4.59
N THR A 149 -3.07 8.60 -5.50
CA THR A 149 -3.18 10.02 -5.15
C THR A 149 -4.63 10.44 -4.94
N ARG A 150 -4.86 11.36 -3.98
CA ARG A 150 -6.17 12.00 -3.79
C ARG A 150 -6.45 13.14 -4.79
N ALA A 151 -5.38 13.74 -5.32
CA ALA A 151 -5.43 14.99 -6.07
C ALA A 151 -4.20 15.14 -7.02
N GLY A 152 -3.79 14.07 -7.68
CA GLY A 152 -2.69 14.05 -8.64
C GLY A 152 -3.06 14.59 -10.02
N GLY A 153 -4.35 14.78 -10.31
CA GLY A 153 -4.85 15.30 -11.59
C GLY A 153 -4.75 14.32 -12.75
N LYS A 154 -4.56 13.02 -12.47
CA LYS A 154 -4.34 11.98 -13.48
C LYS A 154 -5.55 11.06 -13.55
N VAL A 155 -6.25 11.06 -14.69
CA VAL A 155 -7.19 9.98 -15.01
C VAL A 155 -6.35 8.77 -15.42
N VAL A 156 -6.52 7.66 -14.69
CA VAL A 156 -5.73 6.45 -14.90
C VAL A 156 -6.46 5.54 -15.91
N THR A 157 -5.76 5.12 -16.96
CA THR A 157 -6.29 4.21 -17.98
C THR A 157 -5.33 3.06 -18.25
N GLY A 158 -5.85 1.86 -18.50
CA GLY A 158 -5.08 0.72 -19.01
C GLY A 158 -4.36 -0.13 -17.96
N ILE A 159 -4.87 -0.21 -16.72
CA ILE A 159 -4.37 -1.13 -15.69
C ILE A 159 -5.43 -2.10 -15.16
N GLU A 160 -6.68 -1.96 -15.60
CA GLU A 160 -7.84 -2.78 -15.25
C GLU A 160 -8.38 -3.46 -16.51
#